data_AF-A0A951E3M3-F1
#
_entry.id   AF-A0A951E3M3-F1
#
_cell.length_a   1.000
_cell.length_b   1.000
_cell.length_c   1.000
_cell.angle_alpha   90.00
_cell.angle_beta   90.00
_cell.angle_gamma   90.00
#
_symmetry.space_group_name_H-M   'P 1'
#
loop_
_entity.id
_entity.type
_entity.pdbx_description
1 polymer ?
#
loop_
_entity_poly.entity_id
_entity_poly.type
_entity_poly.pdbx_seq_one_letter_code
_entity_poly.pdbx_strand_id
1 'polypeptide(L)'
;MNKAVVLGLGCLGIIILGFILFGLSIAGGYNGLVRSSTAVDASWAQVQTQYQRRADLIPNLVRTVEGAANFEKTTLTDVINARANATKVTIDPSKAPTDPEQLRQFEQAQNALSGTLSRLLAVSENYPQLRGNNNFRDLQAQIEGTENRIAVARRDFNNTAQGYNAQVRSFPTVIYAGWFGFQPKPYFQSSAGAEAAPSVSFPSFSPSPSPK
;
A
#
# COMPACT_ATOMS: atom_id res chain seq x y z
N MET A 1 -50.22 -41.50 10.87
CA MET A 1 -49.64 -40.37 10.10
C MET A 1 -49.09 -40.91 8.79
N ASN A 2 -49.51 -40.38 7.64
CA ASN A 2 -49.10 -40.92 6.34
C ASN A 2 -47.58 -40.69 6.15
N LYS A 3 -46.85 -41.63 5.53
CA LYS A 3 -45.38 -41.53 5.37
C LYS A 3 -44.96 -40.22 4.68
N ALA A 4 -45.80 -39.72 3.76
CA ALA A 4 -45.63 -38.44 3.09
C ALA A 4 -45.65 -37.22 4.05
N VAL A 5 -46.48 -37.25 5.10
CA VAL A 5 -46.58 -36.17 6.09
C VAL A 5 -45.34 -36.13 7.00
N VAL A 6 -44.82 -37.31 7.38
CA VAL A 6 -43.58 -37.43 8.17
C VAL A 6 -42.37 -36.94 7.35
N LEU A 7 -42.29 -37.32 6.08
CA LEU A 7 -41.26 -36.85 5.14
C LEU A 7 -41.34 -35.33 4.92
N GLY A 8 -42.54 -34.78 4.73
CA GLY A 8 -42.74 -33.34 4.54
C GLY A 8 -42.32 -32.50 5.75
N LEU A 9 -42.69 -32.94 6.96
CA LEU A 9 -42.27 -32.27 8.21
C LEU A 9 -40.76 -32.39 8.44
N GLY A 10 -40.14 -33.53 8.07
CA GLY A 10 -38.69 -33.71 8.12
C GLY A 10 -37.93 -32.75 7.19
N CYS A 11 -38.38 -32.61 5.94
CA CYS A 11 -37.80 -31.67 4.98
C CYS A 11 -37.95 -30.21 5.44
N LEU A 12 -39.12 -29.84 5.99
CA LEU A 12 -39.36 -28.50 6.53
C LEU A 12 -38.41 -28.19 7.70
N GLY A 13 -38.20 -29.16 8.60
CA GLY A 13 -37.27 -29.03 9.72
C GLY A 13 -35.82 -28.78 9.27
N ILE A 14 -35.35 -29.50 8.24
CA ILE A 14 -34.01 -29.32 7.66
C ILE A 14 -33.86 -27.92 7.05
N ILE A 15 -34.88 -27.44 6.34
CA ILE A 15 -34.87 -26.10 5.73
C ILE A 15 -34.80 -25.02 6.82
N ILE A 16 -35.62 -25.12 7.86
CA ILE A 16 -35.63 -24.16 8.98
C ILE A 16 -34.27 -24.17 9.70
N LEU A 17 -33.70 -25.35 9.97
CA LEU A 17 -32.37 -25.47 10.57
C LEU A 17 -31.30 -24.83 9.68
N GLY A 18 -31.38 -25.02 8.36
CA GLY A 18 -30.49 -24.38 7.39
C GLY A 18 -30.54 -22.85 7.45
N PHE A 19 -31.75 -22.26 7.53
CA PHE A 19 -31.90 -20.82 7.68
C PHE A 19 -31.36 -20.28 9.02
N ILE A 20 -31.55 -21.02 10.11
CA ILE A 20 -30.99 -20.62 11.43
C ILE A 20 -29.46 -20.62 11.38
N LEU A 21 -28.85 -21.69 10.85
CA LEU A 21 -27.40 -21.78 10.70
C LEU A 21 -26.84 -20.69 9.77
N PHE A 22 -27.56 -20.39 8.68
CA PHE A 22 -27.19 -19.30 7.77
C PHE A 22 -27.27 -17.93 8.45
N GLY A 23 -28.34 -17.66 9.22
CA GLY A 23 -28.49 -16.42 9.98
C GLY A 23 -27.38 -16.23 11.03
N LEU A 24 -27.03 -17.29 11.76
CA LEU A 24 -25.91 -17.27 12.71
C LEU A 24 -24.57 -17.02 12.00
N SER A 25 -24.37 -17.62 10.83
CA SER A 25 -23.17 -17.40 10.03
C SER A 25 -23.04 -15.96 9.55
N ILE A 26 -24.13 -15.31 9.14
CA ILE A 26 -24.12 -13.89 8.76
C ILE A 26 -23.73 -13.03 9.97
N ALA A 27 -24.35 -13.26 11.13
CA ALA A 27 -24.07 -12.47 12.33
C ALA A 27 -22.58 -12.55 12.75
N GLY A 28 -22.00 -13.76 12.74
CA GLY A 28 -20.57 -13.95 13.05
C GLY A 28 -19.64 -13.41 11.97
N GLY A 29 -19.92 -13.73 10.70
CA GLY A 29 -19.05 -13.36 9.59
C GLY A 29 -19.11 -11.88 9.21
N TYR A 30 -20.25 -11.20 9.39
CA TYR A 30 -20.39 -9.76 9.19
C TYR A 30 -19.46 -8.98 10.13
N ASN A 31 -19.46 -9.28 11.43
CA ASN A 31 -18.58 -8.62 12.39
C ASN A 31 -17.09 -8.88 12.08
N GLY A 32 -16.78 -10.09 11.60
CA GLY A 32 -15.45 -10.41 11.08
C GLY A 32 -15.03 -9.54 9.90
N LEU A 33 -15.93 -9.35 8.92
CA LEU A 33 -15.70 -8.49 7.75
C LEU A 33 -15.59 -7.01 8.11
N VAL A 34 -16.40 -6.51 9.05
CA VAL A 34 -16.27 -5.13 9.54
C VAL A 34 -14.88 -4.93 10.13
N ARG A 35 -14.44 -5.83 11.02
CA ARG A 35 -13.13 -5.73 11.66
C ARG A 35 -11.98 -5.76 10.65
N SER A 36 -12.02 -6.68 9.68
CA SER A 36 -10.97 -6.78 8.66
C SER A 36 -11.01 -5.60 7.68
N SER A 37 -12.19 -5.11 7.30
CA SER A 37 -12.32 -3.89 6.49
C SER A 37 -11.71 -2.67 7.20
N THR A 38 -12.03 -2.46 8.48
CA THR A 38 -11.46 -1.37 9.27
C THR A 38 -9.93 -1.50 9.38
N ALA A 39 -9.40 -2.72 9.46
CA ALA A 39 -7.95 -2.93 9.46
C ALA A 39 -7.31 -2.52 8.12
N VAL A 40 -7.96 -2.84 6.99
CA VAL A 40 -7.48 -2.40 5.66
C VAL A 40 -7.53 -0.88 5.56
N ASP A 41 -8.62 -0.24 5.96
CA ASP A 41 -8.77 1.21 5.96
C ASP A 41 -7.71 1.90 6.86
N ALA A 42 -7.40 1.31 8.01
CA ALA A 42 -6.33 1.79 8.88
C ALA A 42 -4.95 1.68 8.22
N SER A 43 -4.65 0.56 7.56
CA SER A 43 -3.39 0.38 6.83
C SER A 43 -3.26 1.36 5.63
N TRP A 44 -4.39 1.67 4.98
CA TRP A 44 -4.46 2.66 3.92
C TRP A 44 -4.15 4.08 4.41
N ALA A 45 -4.72 4.47 5.57
CA ALA A 45 -4.42 5.75 6.19
C ALA A 45 -2.92 5.91 6.51
N GLN A 46 -2.24 4.82 6.87
CA GLN A 46 -0.78 4.84 7.06
C GLN A 46 -0.03 5.11 5.75
N VAL A 47 -0.45 4.49 4.65
CA VAL A 47 0.13 4.75 3.32
C VAL A 47 -0.02 6.22 2.95
N GLN A 48 -1.24 6.77 3.09
CA GLN A 48 -1.54 8.18 2.81
C GLN A 48 -0.71 9.13 3.67
N THR A 49 -0.51 8.79 4.95
CA THR A 49 0.34 9.59 5.87
C THR A 49 1.78 9.70 5.35
N GLN A 50 2.37 8.61 4.84
CA GLN A 50 3.74 8.66 4.33
C GLN A 50 3.83 9.44 3.02
N TYR A 51 2.85 9.30 2.12
CA TYR A 51 2.79 10.09 0.89
C TYR A 51 2.60 11.59 1.16
N GLN A 52 1.77 11.94 2.13
CA GLN A 52 1.58 13.33 2.56
C GLN A 52 2.88 13.90 3.13
N ARG A 53 3.55 13.17 4.03
CA ARG A 53 4.85 13.58 4.58
C ARG A 53 5.85 13.88 3.48
N ARG A 54 5.94 13.03 2.44
CA ARG A 54 6.81 13.30 1.29
C ARG A 54 6.46 14.60 0.60
N ALA A 55 5.18 14.83 0.31
CA ALA A 55 4.72 16.05 -0.33
C ALA A 55 5.02 17.31 0.52
N ASP A 56 5.00 17.19 1.84
CA ASP A 56 5.26 18.29 2.79
C ASP A 56 6.75 18.65 2.91
N LEU A 57 7.66 17.72 2.60
CA LEU A 57 9.11 17.98 2.60
C LEU A 57 9.56 18.78 1.37
N ILE A 58 8.85 18.66 0.25
CA ILE A 58 9.26 19.22 -1.04
C ILE A 58 9.41 20.75 -1.02
N PRO A 59 8.51 21.55 -0.44
CA PRO A 59 8.70 23.01 -0.38
C PRO A 59 10.00 23.42 0.33
N ASN A 60 10.40 22.68 1.37
CA ASN A 60 11.67 22.94 2.07
C ASN A 60 12.87 22.51 1.23
N LEU A 61 12.76 21.40 0.50
CA LEU A 61 13.77 20.95 -0.45
C LEU A 61 13.99 21.96 -1.56
N VAL A 62 12.90 22.40 -2.21
CA VAL A 62 12.92 23.39 -3.29
C VAL A 62 13.60 24.68 -2.84
N ARG A 63 13.18 25.26 -1.72
CA ARG A 63 13.81 26.50 -1.18
C ARG A 63 15.29 26.32 -0.87
N THR A 64 15.68 25.15 -0.38
CA THR A 64 17.10 24.85 -0.06
C THR A 64 17.93 24.76 -1.34
N VAL A 65 17.40 24.14 -2.39
CA VAL A 65 18.07 23.99 -3.68
C VAL A 65 18.10 25.32 -4.46
N GLU A 66 17.04 26.13 -4.39
CA GLU A 66 17.00 27.48 -4.98
C GLU A 66 18.08 28.41 -4.41
N GLY A 67 18.50 28.21 -3.15
CA GLY A 67 19.61 28.93 -2.55
C GLY A 67 20.98 28.62 -3.15
N ALA A 68 21.11 27.52 -3.91
CA ALA A 68 22.33 27.24 -4.66
C ALA A 68 22.33 28.01 -5.98
N ALA A 69 23.26 28.95 -6.10
CA ALA A 69 23.45 29.73 -7.32
C ALA A 69 23.59 28.82 -8.55
N ASN A 70 22.87 29.17 -9.63
CA ASN A 70 22.88 28.48 -10.92
C ASN A 70 22.38 27.03 -10.92
N PHE A 71 21.54 26.62 -9.96
CA PHE A 71 20.86 25.34 -10.06
C PHE A 71 19.90 25.28 -11.26
N GLU A 72 19.76 24.11 -11.87
CA GLU A 72 18.91 23.89 -13.04
C GLU A 72 17.42 24.18 -12.75
N LYS A 73 16.91 25.28 -13.32
CA LYS A 73 15.49 25.67 -13.16
C LYS A 73 14.52 24.60 -13.68
N THR A 74 14.86 23.91 -14.76
CA THR A 74 14.02 22.84 -15.32
C THR A 74 13.82 21.72 -14.31
N THR A 75 14.88 21.26 -13.65
CA THR A 75 14.83 20.17 -12.66
C THR A 75 13.98 20.56 -11.44
N LEU A 76 14.06 21.81 -10.97
CA LEU A 76 13.19 22.30 -9.89
C LEU A 76 11.72 22.40 -10.33
N THR A 77 11.48 22.90 -11.54
CA THR A 77 10.13 23.02 -12.12
C THR A 77 9.46 21.64 -12.25
N ASP A 78 10.22 20.63 -12.68
CA ASP A 78 9.76 19.25 -12.79
C ASP A 78 9.32 18.70 -11.43
N VAL A 79 10.09 18.94 -10.36
CA VAL A 79 9.74 18.50 -8.99
C VAL A 79 8.47 19.19 -8.49
N ILE A 80 8.32 20.49 -8.74
CA ILE A 80 7.13 21.26 -8.36
C ILE A 80 5.89 20.71 -9.09
N ASN A 81 6.00 20.48 -10.40
CA ASN A 81 4.93 19.94 -11.22
C ASN A 81 4.57 18.51 -10.81
N ALA A 82 5.56 17.66 -10.56
CA ALA A 82 5.35 16.29 -10.12
C ALA A 82 4.66 16.24 -8.75
N ARG A 83 5.03 17.13 -7.81
CA ARG A 83 4.33 17.29 -6.54
C ARG A 83 2.87 17.67 -6.77
N ALA A 84 2.61 18.69 -7.58
CA ALA A 84 1.26 19.17 -7.86
C ALA A 84 0.39 18.04 -8.43
N ASN A 85 0.92 17.28 -9.39
CA ASN A 85 0.26 16.12 -9.97
C ASN A 85 0.00 15.01 -8.93
N ALA A 86 0.99 14.68 -8.10
CA ALA A 86 0.86 13.67 -7.04
C ALA A 86 -0.20 14.06 -5.99
N THR A 87 -0.32 15.34 -5.65
CA THR A 87 -1.35 15.84 -4.71
C THR A 87 -2.73 16.01 -5.35
N LYS A 88 -2.82 16.08 -6.67
CA LYS A 88 -4.09 16.22 -7.40
C LYS A 88 -4.84 14.89 -7.50
N VAL A 89 -4.12 13.77 -7.61
CA VAL A 89 -4.72 12.44 -7.62
C VAL A 89 -4.98 12.02 -6.17
N THR A 90 -6.19 12.29 -5.69
CA THR A 90 -6.59 11.98 -4.32
C THR A 90 -7.51 10.77 -4.27
N ILE A 91 -7.30 9.97 -3.24
CA ILE A 91 -8.20 8.90 -2.79
C ILE A 91 -8.52 9.23 -1.35
N ASP A 92 -9.75 8.98 -0.91
CA ASP A 92 -10.17 9.21 0.48
C ASP A 92 -9.15 8.60 1.45
N PRO A 93 -8.48 9.41 2.31
CA PRO A 93 -7.46 8.88 3.21
C PRO A 93 -8.00 7.90 4.26
N SER A 94 -9.30 7.98 4.54
CA SER A 94 -9.97 7.15 5.54
C SER A 94 -10.58 5.86 4.98
N LYS A 95 -10.60 5.70 3.66
CA LYS A 95 -11.20 4.54 2.98
C LYS A 95 -10.29 3.97 1.93
N ALA A 96 -9.92 2.71 2.11
CA ALA A 96 -9.12 1.99 1.13
C ALA A 96 -9.84 1.92 -0.21
N PRO A 97 -9.13 2.15 -1.33
CA PRO A 97 -9.73 2.14 -2.67
C PRO A 97 -10.38 0.79 -2.96
N THR A 98 -11.45 0.82 -3.74
CA THR A 98 -12.11 -0.39 -4.26
C THR A 98 -11.90 -0.54 -5.76
N ASP A 99 -11.53 0.55 -6.44
CA ASP A 99 -11.25 0.56 -7.87
C ASP A 99 -9.73 0.37 -8.12
N PRO A 100 -9.32 -0.74 -8.78
CA PRO A 100 -7.93 -0.96 -9.18
C PRO A 100 -7.36 0.14 -10.08
N GLU A 101 -8.19 0.74 -10.94
CA GLU A 101 -7.73 1.76 -11.88
C GLU A 101 -7.42 3.08 -11.16
N GLN A 102 -8.25 3.45 -10.19
CA GLN A 102 -7.98 4.59 -9.31
C GLN A 102 -6.67 4.41 -8.53
N LEU A 103 -6.43 3.21 -7.97
CA LEU A 103 -5.17 2.92 -7.27
C LEU A 103 -3.97 3.02 -8.23
N ARG A 104 -4.09 2.50 -9.46
CA ARG A 104 -3.04 2.57 -10.47
C ARG A 104 -2.69 4.01 -10.86
N GLN A 105 -3.69 4.87 -11.04
CA GLN A 105 -3.47 6.30 -11.34
C GLN A 105 -2.76 7.01 -10.18
N PHE A 106 -3.17 6.70 -8.94
CA PHE A 106 -2.49 7.19 -7.75
C PHE A 106 -1.03 6.73 -7.71
N GLU A 107 -0.75 5.44 -7.92
CA GLU A 107 0.61 4.90 -7.98
C GLU A 107 1.47 5.58 -9.05
N GLN A 108 0.93 5.80 -10.25
CA GLN A 108 1.64 6.47 -11.33
C GLN A 108 2.06 7.90 -10.96
N ALA A 109 1.14 8.68 -10.38
CA ALA A 109 1.45 10.04 -9.95
C ALA A 109 2.50 10.04 -8.82
N GLN A 110 2.41 9.12 -7.87
CA GLN A 110 3.38 8.98 -6.79
C GLN A 110 4.75 8.48 -7.28
N ASN A 111 4.81 7.59 -8.27
CA ASN A 111 6.06 7.10 -8.85
C ASN A 111 6.76 8.17 -9.69
N ALA A 112 5.99 8.97 -10.44
CA ALA A 112 6.52 10.12 -11.17
C ALA A 112 7.21 11.11 -10.21
N LEU A 113 6.57 11.41 -9.07
CA LEU A 113 7.18 12.24 -8.04
C LEU A 113 8.48 11.63 -7.48
N SER A 114 8.48 10.34 -7.11
CA SER A 114 9.69 9.65 -6.63
C SER A 114 10.84 9.77 -7.65
N GLY A 115 10.57 9.51 -8.93
CA GLY A 115 11.56 9.61 -10.00
C GLY A 115 12.12 11.03 -10.18
N THR A 116 11.29 12.07 -10.08
CA THR A 116 11.78 13.46 -10.13
C THR A 116 12.64 13.82 -8.92
N LEU A 117 12.31 13.31 -7.73
CA LEU A 117 13.13 13.51 -6.53
C LEU A 117 14.48 12.79 -6.67
N SER A 118 14.52 11.56 -7.17
CA SER A 118 15.77 10.84 -7.43
C SER A 118 16.66 11.60 -8.42
N ARG A 119 16.07 12.16 -9.50
CA ARG A 119 16.82 12.98 -10.47
C ARG A 119 17.36 14.26 -9.84
N LEU A 120 16.55 14.98 -9.06
CA LEU A 120 16.99 16.18 -8.34
C LEU A 120 18.17 15.87 -7.43
N LEU A 121 18.10 14.78 -6.66
CA LEU A 121 19.17 14.35 -5.77
C LEU A 121 20.45 14.01 -6.55
N ALA A 122 20.35 13.25 -7.66
CA ALA A 122 21.50 12.95 -8.50
C ALA A 122 22.15 14.20 -9.10
N VAL A 123 21.34 15.15 -9.61
CA VAL A 123 21.84 16.43 -10.15
C VAL A 123 22.50 17.26 -9.05
N SER A 124 21.96 17.25 -7.83
CA SER A 124 22.49 18.00 -6.69
C SER A 124 23.90 17.60 -6.27
N GLU A 125 24.35 16.37 -6.60
CA GLU A 125 25.71 15.91 -6.30
C GLU A 125 26.78 16.72 -7.05
N ASN A 126 26.43 17.31 -8.18
CA ASN A 126 27.32 18.17 -8.97
C ASN A 126 27.47 19.58 -8.37
N TYR A 127 26.77 19.90 -7.28
CA TYR A 127 26.76 21.22 -6.64
C TYR A 127 27.39 21.14 -5.25
N PRO A 128 28.71 21.45 -5.09
CA PRO A 128 29.42 21.36 -3.80
C PRO A 128 28.73 22.13 -2.66
N GLN A 129 28.13 23.27 -2.97
CA GLN A 129 27.37 24.09 -2.02
C GLN A 129 26.15 23.37 -1.44
N LEU A 130 25.49 22.49 -2.20
CA LEU A 130 24.38 21.67 -1.69
C LEU A 130 24.89 20.48 -0.89
N ARG A 131 25.97 19.84 -1.37
CA ARG A 131 26.61 18.72 -0.64
C ARG A 131 27.12 19.15 0.75
N GLY A 132 27.62 20.38 0.87
CA GLY A 132 28.07 20.95 2.14
C GLY A 132 26.93 21.49 3.03
N ASN A 133 25.70 21.57 2.53
CA ASN A 133 24.58 22.14 3.27
C ASN A 133 23.90 21.08 4.16
N ASN A 134 23.99 21.26 5.47
CA ASN A 134 23.38 20.34 6.44
C ASN A 134 21.87 20.21 6.26
N ASN A 135 21.15 21.31 6.02
CA ASN A 135 19.70 21.26 5.80
C ASN A 135 19.33 20.43 4.57
N PHE A 136 20.14 20.50 3.51
CA PHE A 136 19.93 19.70 2.30
C PHE A 136 20.13 18.21 2.57
N ARG A 137 21.21 17.85 3.27
CA ARG A 137 21.50 16.46 3.67
C ARG A 137 20.42 15.90 4.60
N ASP A 138 19.92 16.69 5.53
CA ASP A 138 18.83 16.30 6.43
C ASP A 138 17.53 16.05 5.66
N LEU A 139 17.20 16.89 4.68
CA LEU A 139 16.05 16.70 3.81
C LEU A 139 16.19 15.47 2.92
N GLN A 140 17.38 15.22 2.37
CA GLN A 140 17.68 14.00 1.62
C GLN A 140 17.43 12.75 2.46
N ALA A 141 17.97 12.71 3.68
CA ALA A 141 17.78 11.59 4.61
C ALA A 141 16.30 11.42 5.01
N GLN A 142 15.56 12.51 5.19
CA GLN A 142 14.11 12.46 5.46
C GLN A 142 13.30 11.95 4.28
N ILE A 143 13.66 12.32 3.05
CA ILE A 143 13.00 11.83 1.83
C ILE A 143 13.26 10.34 1.66
N GLU A 144 14.52 9.90 1.74
CA GLU A 144 14.89 8.48 1.69
C GLU A 144 14.17 7.67 2.78
N GLY A 145 14.18 8.18 4.02
CA GLY A 145 13.45 7.58 5.13
C GLY A 145 11.94 7.54 4.90
N THR A 146 11.37 8.49 4.16
CA THR A 146 9.96 8.48 3.77
C THR A 146 9.69 7.46 2.66
N GLU A 147 10.54 7.36 1.64
CA GLU A 147 10.41 6.35 0.57
C GLU A 147 10.45 4.92 1.14
N ASN A 148 11.37 4.65 2.08
CA ASN A 148 11.44 3.36 2.76
C ASN A 148 10.15 3.04 3.54
N ARG A 149 9.59 4.03 4.25
CA ARG A 149 8.32 3.87 4.97
C ARG A 149 7.13 3.71 4.03
N ILE A 150 7.12 4.37 2.86
CA ILE A 150 6.11 4.16 1.82
C ILE A 150 6.15 2.70 1.34
N ALA A 151 7.34 2.16 1.06
CA ALA A 151 7.48 0.77 0.61
C ALA A 151 6.94 -0.23 1.64
N VAL A 152 7.27 -0.03 2.93
CA VAL A 152 6.75 -0.84 4.03
C VAL A 152 5.22 -0.70 4.15
N ALA A 153 4.70 0.52 4.15
CA ALA A 153 3.26 0.77 4.28
C ALA A 153 2.45 0.15 3.13
N ARG A 154 2.95 0.21 1.88
CA ARG A 154 2.32 -0.44 0.71
C ARG A 154 2.28 -1.96 0.87
N ARG A 155 3.37 -2.56 1.35
CA ARG A 155 3.44 -4.00 1.63
C ARG A 155 2.45 -4.40 2.73
N ASP A 156 2.41 -3.65 3.82
CA ASP A 156 1.54 -3.93 4.95
C ASP A 156 0.06 -3.76 4.58
N PHE A 157 -0.27 -2.76 3.75
CA PHE A 157 -1.58 -2.64 3.13
C PHE A 157 -1.92 -3.86 2.29
N ASN A 158 -1.02 -4.31 1.40
CA ASN A 158 -1.25 -5.49 0.56
C ASN A 158 -1.51 -6.75 1.40
N ASN A 159 -0.71 -6.97 2.44
CA ASN A 159 -0.87 -8.11 3.35
C ASN A 159 -2.23 -8.06 4.07
N THR A 160 -2.63 -6.89 4.55
CA THR A 160 -3.92 -6.71 5.25
C THR A 160 -5.09 -6.90 4.28
N ALA A 161 -5.00 -6.31 3.08
CA ALA A 161 -5.96 -6.48 2.01
C ALA A 161 -6.05 -7.94 1.54
N GLN A 162 -4.96 -8.70 1.58
CA GLN A 162 -4.96 -10.12 1.24
C GLN A 162 -5.79 -10.94 2.22
N GLY A 163 -5.61 -10.73 3.52
CA GLY A 163 -6.42 -11.40 4.55
C GLY A 163 -7.91 -11.04 4.42
N TYR A 164 -8.21 -9.75 4.23
CA TYR A 164 -9.58 -9.28 4.00
C TYR A 164 -10.20 -9.88 2.73
N ASN A 165 -9.49 -9.85 1.60
CA ASN A 165 -9.97 -10.38 0.33
C ASN A 165 -10.22 -11.89 0.40
N ALA A 166 -9.37 -12.64 1.10
CA ALA A 166 -9.58 -14.06 1.35
C ALA A 166 -10.88 -14.28 2.13
N GLN A 167 -11.13 -13.48 3.18
CA GLN A 167 -12.37 -13.57 3.96
C GLN A 167 -13.62 -13.25 3.14
N VAL A 168 -13.58 -12.18 2.33
CA VAL A 168 -14.68 -11.79 1.42
C VAL A 168 -15.00 -12.90 0.42
N ARG A 169 -13.97 -13.62 -0.07
CA ARG A 169 -14.11 -14.67 -1.09
C ARG A 169 -14.33 -16.07 -0.52
N SER A 170 -14.27 -16.25 0.79
CA SER A 170 -14.44 -17.55 1.43
C SER A 170 -15.92 -17.90 1.60
N PHE A 171 -16.27 -19.18 1.51
CA PHE A 171 -17.59 -19.65 1.92
C PHE A 171 -17.73 -19.64 3.45
N PRO A 172 -18.88 -19.25 4.02
CA PRO A 172 -20.11 -18.81 3.35
C PRO A 172 -20.15 -17.31 3.01
N THR A 173 -19.16 -16.54 3.43
CA THR A 173 -19.06 -15.08 3.28
C THR A 173 -19.30 -14.56 1.87
N VAL A 174 -18.77 -15.25 0.85
CA VAL A 174 -18.91 -14.88 -0.57
C VAL A 174 -20.37 -14.74 -1.02
N ILE A 175 -21.31 -15.40 -0.36
CA ILE A 175 -22.73 -15.36 -0.69
C ILE A 175 -23.36 -14.02 -0.31
N TYR A 176 -22.97 -13.45 0.82
CA TYR A 176 -23.63 -12.27 1.39
C TYR A 176 -22.74 -11.02 1.48
N ALA A 177 -21.42 -11.13 1.34
CA ALA A 177 -20.49 -10.01 1.48
C ALA A 177 -20.83 -8.83 0.57
N GLY A 178 -21.16 -9.11 -0.70
CA GLY A 178 -21.53 -8.09 -1.67
C GLY A 178 -22.81 -7.34 -1.32
N TRP A 179 -23.79 -8.00 -0.68
CA TRP A 179 -25.05 -7.37 -0.26
C TRP A 179 -24.84 -6.28 0.79
N PHE A 180 -23.79 -6.41 1.59
CA PHE A 180 -23.41 -5.44 2.62
C PHE A 180 -22.29 -4.48 2.17
N GLY A 181 -21.93 -4.49 0.88
CA GLY A 181 -20.92 -3.59 0.32
C GLY A 181 -19.47 -3.96 0.61
N PHE A 182 -19.20 -5.16 1.15
CA PHE A 182 -17.83 -5.65 1.28
C PHE A 182 -17.31 -6.10 -0.07
N GLN A 183 -16.38 -5.34 -0.63
CA GLN A 183 -15.77 -5.61 -1.93
C GLN A 183 -14.27 -5.81 -1.79
N PRO A 184 -13.67 -6.74 -2.56
CA PRO A 184 -12.23 -6.94 -2.57
C PRO A 184 -11.47 -5.63 -2.81
N LYS A 185 -10.37 -5.45 -2.09
CA LYS A 185 -9.49 -4.29 -2.21
C LYS A 185 -8.38 -4.59 -3.22
N PRO A 186 -8.03 -3.65 -4.12
CA PRO A 186 -6.91 -3.81 -5.03
C PRO A 186 -5.59 -3.81 -4.24
N TYR A 187 -4.52 -4.26 -4.90
CA TYR A 187 -3.17 -4.28 -4.35
C TYR A 187 -2.31 -3.23 -5.04
N PHE A 188 -1.37 -2.66 -4.29
CA PHE A 188 -0.22 -1.99 -4.88
C PHE A 188 0.59 -2.98 -5.70
N GLN A 189 1.04 -2.57 -6.89
CA GLN A 189 1.93 -3.40 -7.70
C GLN A 189 3.34 -3.46 -7.10
N SER A 190 4.09 -4.53 -7.36
CA SER A 190 5.52 -4.57 -6.99
C SER A 190 6.21 -3.35 -7.59
N SER A 191 6.99 -2.65 -6.77
CA SER A 191 7.87 -1.60 -7.30
C SER A 191 8.79 -2.24 -8.33
N ALA A 192 8.87 -1.69 -9.54
CA ALA A 192 9.82 -2.14 -10.55
C ALA A 192 11.22 -2.22 -9.92
N GLY A 193 11.79 -3.43 -9.84
CA GLY A 193 13.07 -3.69 -9.18
C GLY A 193 13.01 -4.68 -8.01
N ALA A 194 11.82 -5.03 -7.50
CA ALA A 194 11.67 -6.16 -6.58
C ALA A 194 11.95 -7.51 -7.28
N GLU A 195 11.87 -7.56 -8.61
CA GLU A 195 12.26 -8.72 -9.42
C GLU A 195 13.80 -8.88 -9.54
N ALA A 196 14.58 -7.87 -9.16
CA ALA A 196 16.03 -7.87 -9.21
C ALA A 196 16.65 -7.85 -7.80
N ALA A 197 16.39 -8.89 -7.01
CA ALA A 197 17.18 -9.11 -5.80
C ALA A 197 18.66 -9.26 -6.19
N PRO A 198 19.59 -8.42 -5.68
CA PRO A 198 21.00 -8.57 -5.99
C PRO A 198 21.50 -9.92 -5.45
N SER A 199 22.06 -10.75 -6.33
CA SER A 199 22.68 -12.02 -5.94
C SER A 199 23.94 -11.74 -5.15
N VAL A 200 23.88 -11.84 -3.82
CA VAL A 200 25.08 -11.78 -2.97
C VAL A 200 25.78 -13.13 -3.04
N SER A 201 26.80 -13.22 -3.89
CA SER A 201 27.71 -14.37 -3.92
C SER A 201 28.80 -14.16 -2.86
N PHE A 202 28.69 -14.86 -1.73
CA PHE A 202 29.81 -14.96 -0.80
C PHE A 202 30.89 -15.88 -1.38
N PRO A 203 32.18 -15.49 -1.40
CA PRO A 203 33.24 -16.45 -1.67
C PRO A 203 33.19 -17.54 -0.59
N SER A 204 33.12 -18.79 -1.03
CA SER A 204 33.03 -19.96 -0.15
C SER A 204 34.19 -19.98 0.83
N PHE A 205 33.91 -19.83 2.13
CA PHE A 205 34.88 -20.15 3.17
C PHE A 205 35.16 -21.65 3.11
N SER A 206 36.37 -22.01 2.68
CA SER A 206 36.88 -23.37 2.81
C SER A 206 37.34 -23.55 4.25
N PRO A 207 36.71 -24.40 5.08
CA PRO A 207 37.24 -24.69 6.40
C PRO A 207 38.60 -25.37 6.24
N SER A 208 39.63 -24.85 6.94
CA SER A 208 40.94 -25.49 6.98
C SER A 208 40.81 -26.92 7.53
N PRO A 209 41.54 -27.90 6.98
CA PRO A 209 41.46 -29.27 7.46
C PRO A 209 41.98 -29.37 8.90
N SER A 210 41.22 -30.06 9.75
CA SER A 210 41.58 -30.32 11.13
C SER A 210 42.95 -31.03 11.23
N PRO A 211 43.84 -30.63 12.15
CA PRO A 211 45.08 -31.35 12.39
C PRO A 211 44.78 -32.75 12.95
N LYS A 212 45.48 -33.76 12.43
CA LYS A 212 45.43 -35.15 12.92
C LYS A 212 46.07 -35.28 14.29
#